data_AF-A0A7C8R8S8-F1
#
_entry.id   AF-A0A7C8R8S8-F1
#
_cell.length_a   1.000
_cell.length_b   1.000
_cell.length_c   1.000
_cell.angle_alpha   90.00
_cell.angle_beta   90.00
_cell.angle_gamma   90.00
#
_symmetry.space_group_name_H-M   'P 1'
#
loop_
_entity.id
_entity.type
_entity.pdbx_description
1 polymer ?
#
loop_
_entity_poly.entity_id
_entity_poly.type
_entity_poly.pdbx_seq_one_letter_code
_entity_poly.pdbx_strand_id
1 'polypeptide(L)'
;MGIIPGRSYRIVNVKAGKVIDLSGTEGHSITGWEWKGGDNQKWIPERQDGLWTFRNKDKGSFLGIAGIQVDFGTRLAASDFPVQWDIVPEERDISIYRSGDGGRQIIRIGALKKCKSI
;
A
#
# COMPACT_ATOMS: atom_id res chain seq x y z
N MET A 1 9.78 14.69 -8.15
CA MET A 1 9.17 13.60 -8.94
C MET A 1 8.46 12.67 -7.98
N GLY A 2 7.18 12.37 -8.19
CA GLY A 2 6.24 11.80 -7.21
C GLY A 2 5.81 10.35 -7.50
N ILE A 3 4.80 9.86 -6.75
CA ILE A 3 4.07 8.64 -7.10
C ILE A 3 3.31 8.97 -8.39
N ILE A 4 3.43 8.14 -9.42
CA ILE A 4 2.69 8.29 -10.66
C ILE A 4 1.42 7.45 -10.53
N PRO A 5 0.22 8.07 -10.50
CA PRO A 5 -1.02 7.31 -10.43
C PRO A 5 -1.14 6.30 -11.58
N GLY A 6 -1.73 5.14 -11.32
CA GLY A 6 -1.94 4.10 -12.35
C GLY A 6 -0.72 3.22 -12.66
N ARG A 7 0.45 3.50 -12.08
CA ARG A 7 1.65 2.65 -12.17
C ARG A 7 1.66 1.57 -11.08
N SER A 8 2.47 0.53 -11.23
CA SER A 8 2.48 -0.62 -10.32
C SER A 8 3.69 -0.58 -9.39
N TYR A 9 3.44 -0.43 -8.10
CA TYR A 9 4.48 -0.28 -7.08
C TYR A 9 4.48 -1.44 -6.10
N ARG A 10 5.65 -1.76 -5.54
CA ARG A 10 5.71 -2.49 -4.27
C ARG A 10 5.79 -1.50 -3.12
N ILE A 11 5.00 -1.72 -2.08
CA ILE A 11 4.99 -0.87 -0.88
C ILE A 11 5.80 -1.57 0.20
N VAL A 12 6.88 -0.94 0.65
CA VAL A 12 7.84 -1.48 1.63
C VAL A 12 7.62 -0.79 2.97
N ASN A 13 7.37 -1.57 4.01
CA ASN A 13 7.47 -1.12 5.38
C ASN A 13 8.96 -1.04 5.75
N VAL A 14 9.48 0.17 5.95
CA VAL A 14 10.92 0.40 6.18
C VAL A 14 11.39 -0.23 7.49
N LYS A 15 10.56 -0.20 8.54
CA LYS A 15 10.88 -0.78 9.86
C LYS A 15 10.98 -2.30 9.82
N ALA A 16 10.12 -2.95 9.05
CA ALA A 16 10.09 -4.41 8.95
C ALA A 16 10.95 -4.98 7.81
N GLY A 17 11.32 -4.15 6.82
CA GLY A 17 11.98 -4.60 5.59
C GLY A 17 11.10 -5.47 4.68
N LYS A 18 9.79 -5.52 4.94
CA LYS A 18 8.80 -6.38 4.26
C LYS A 18 7.89 -5.56 3.35
N VAL A 19 7.32 -6.22 2.34
CA VAL A 19 6.31 -5.61 1.45
C VAL A 19 4.90 -5.87 1.94
N ILE A 20 3.98 -4.98 1.59
CA ILE A 20 2.54 -5.23 1.74
C ILE A 20 2.12 -6.31 0.73
N ASP A 21 1.61 -7.42 1.24
CA ASP A 21 1.20 -8.61 0.50
C ASP A 21 -0.28 -8.87 0.77
N LEU A 22 -1.06 -9.07 -0.30
CA LEU A 22 -2.38 -9.66 -0.23
C LEU A 22 -2.23 -11.18 -0.23
N SER A 23 -2.64 -11.84 0.84
CA SER A 23 -2.54 -13.29 0.98
C SER A 23 -3.23 -13.99 -0.19
N GLY A 24 -2.46 -14.69 -1.03
CA GLY A 24 -3.00 -15.44 -2.15
C GLY A 24 -3.84 -16.65 -1.74
N THR A 25 -3.64 -17.14 -0.50
CA THR A 25 -4.38 -18.29 0.05
C THR A 25 -5.76 -17.90 0.56
N GLU A 26 -5.87 -16.76 1.24
CA GLU A 26 -7.11 -16.31 1.87
C GLU A 26 -7.86 -15.26 1.03
N GLY A 27 -7.15 -14.55 0.14
CA GLY A 27 -7.73 -13.56 -0.77
C GLY A 27 -8.19 -12.25 -0.12
N HIS A 28 -8.12 -12.14 1.20
CA HIS A 28 -8.60 -10.96 1.95
C HIS A 28 -7.62 -10.44 3.01
N SER A 29 -6.70 -11.27 3.53
CA SER A 29 -5.74 -10.84 4.55
C SER A 29 -4.59 -10.04 3.94
N ILE A 30 -4.27 -8.89 4.53
CA ILE A 30 -3.09 -8.09 4.16
C ILE A 30 -2.01 -8.30 5.22
N THR A 31 -0.82 -8.70 4.78
CA THR A 31 0.30 -8.99 5.69
C THR A 31 1.60 -8.36 5.19
N GLY A 32 2.59 -8.29 6.09
CA GLY A 32 3.96 -7.97 5.70
C GLY A 32 4.69 -9.25 5.30
N TRP A 33 5.13 -9.36 4.05
CA TRP A 33 5.86 -10.52 3.55
C TRP A 33 7.17 -10.17 2.83
N GLU A 34 7.99 -11.18 2.55
CA GLU A 34 9.15 -11.02 1.70
C GLU A 34 8.73 -10.73 0.26
N TRP A 35 9.48 -9.86 -0.43
CA TRP A 35 9.24 -9.62 -1.84
C TRP A 35 9.56 -10.87 -2.67
N LYS A 36 8.53 -11.44 -3.30
CA LYS A 36 8.61 -12.56 -4.25
C LYS A 36 8.26 -12.13 -5.67
N GLY A 37 7.71 -10.92 -5.86
CA GLY A 37 7.42 -10.36 -7.18
C GLY A 37 6.06 -10.74 -7.76
N GLY A 38 5.22 -11.43 -6.98
CA GLY A 38 3.84 -11.75 -7.32
C GLY A 38 2.97 -10.51 -7.50
N ASP A 39 1.91 -10.63 -8.30
CA ASP A 39 0.96 -9.53 -8.51
C ASP A 39 0.16 -9.19 -7.24
N ASN A 40 0.04 -10.14 -6.31
CA ASN A 40 -0.53 -9.94 -4.99
C ASN A 40 0.31 -9.01 -4.09
N GLN A 41 1.56 -8.70 -4.47
CA GLN A 41 2.48 -7.77 -3.79
C GLN A 41 2.60 -6.41 -4.51
N LYS A 42 1.83 -6.23 -5.58
CA LYS A 42 1.88 -5.04 -6.43
C LYS A 42 0.60 -4.24 -6.23
N TRP A 43 0.80 -2.94 -6.00
CA TRP A 43 -0.23 -1.99 -5.67
C TRP A 43 -0.22 -0.84 -6.67
N ILE A 44 -1.39 -0.47 -7.16
CA ILE A 44 -1.61 0.64 -8.07
C ILE A 44 -2.14 1.80 -7.24
N PRO A 45 -1.33 2.81 -6.95
CA PRO A 45 -1.78 3.99 -6.25
C PRO A 45 -2.60 4.87 -7.18
N GLU A 46 -3.72 5.37 -6.67
CA GLU A 46 -4.56 6.35 -7.35
C GLU A 46 -4.83 7.51 -6.40
N ARG A 47 -5.03 8.71 -6.95
CA ARG A 47 -5.31 9.90 -6.16
C ARG A 47 -6.81 10.17 -6.18
N GLN A 48 -7.41 10.31 -5.01
CA GLN A 48 -8.81 10.67 -4.85
C GLN A 48 -8.94 11.71 -3.75
N ASP A 49 -9.49 12.89 -4.09
CA ASP A 49 -9.71 14.01 -3.16
C ASP A 49 -8.48 14.42 -2.33
N GLY A 50 -7.30 14.37 -2.96
CA GLY A 50 -6.05 14.71 -2.28
C GLY A 50 -5.50 13.59 -1.38
N LEU A 51 -6.13 12.43 -1.29
CA LEU A 51 -5.67 11.23 -0.58
C LEU A 51 -5.28 10.11 -1.55
N TRP A 52 -4.63 9.06 -1.05
CA TRP A 52 -4.22 7.90 -1.84
C TRP A 52 -5.12 6.71 -1.61
N THR A 53 -5.51 6.03 -2.69
CA THR A 53 -6.03 4.67 -2.64
C THR A 53 -4.98 3.73 -3.22
N PHE A 54 -5.01 2.46 -2.82
CA PHE A 54 -4.08 1.46 -3.34
C PHE A 54 -4.85 0.24 -3.79
N ARG A 55 -4.87 -0.01 -5.09
CA ARG A 55 -5.55 -1.16 -5.68
C ARG A 55 -4.56 -2.29 -5.90
N ASN A 56 -4.89 -3.49 -5.43
CA ASN A 56 -4.08 -4.67 -5.65
C ASN A 56 -4.11 -5.06 -7.13
N LYS A 57 -2.96 -5.40 -7.71
CA LYS A 57 -2.86 -5.76 -9.13
C LYS A 57 -3.49 -7.11 -9.46
N ASP A 58 -3.42 -8.08 -8.55
CA ASP A 58 -3.94 -9.44 -8.76
C ASP A 58 -5.48 -9.48 -8.68
N LYS A 59 -6.04 -8.98 -7.57
CA LYS A 59 -7.49 -9.08 -7.30
C LYS A 59 -8.30 -7.83 -7.63
N GLY A 60 -7.64 -6.68 -7.78
CA GLY A 60 -8.33 -5.41 -7.95
C GLY A 60 -8.98 -4.87 -6.67
N SER A 61 -8.86 -5.57 -5.53
CA SER A 61 -9.30 -5.11 -4.21
C SER A 61 -8.38 -4.02 -3.66
N PHE A 62 -8.87 -3.21 -2.74
CA PHE A 62 -8.14 -2.09 -2.17
C PHE A 62 -7.47 -2.45 -0.85
N LEU A 63 -6.34 -1.80 -0.58
CA LEU A 63 -5.73 -1.82 0.73
C LEU A 63 -6.67 -1.16 1.73
N GLY A 64 -7.23 -1.94 2.64
CA GLY A 64 -8.18 -1.49 3.65
C GLY A 64 -7.79 -1.91 5.05
N ILE A 65 -8.73 -1.72 5.98
CA ILE A 65 -8.63 -2.13 7.37
C ILE A 65 -9.79 -3.08 7.64
N ALA A 66 -9.52 -4.18 8.36
CA ALA A 66 -10.55 -5.10 8.79
C ALA A 66 -11.43 -4.46 9.88
N GLY A 67 -12.75 -4.49 9.70
CA GLY A 67 -13.72 -4.07 10.71
C GLY A 67 -14.21 -2.62 10.61
N ILE A 68 -15.25 -2.30 11.39
CA ILE A 68 -15.95 -1.01 11.38
C ILE A 68 -15.22 0.03 12.26
N GLN A 69 -14.42 -0.41 13.24
CA GLN A 69 -13.67 0.45 14.16
C GLN A 69 -12.18 0.46 13.83
N VAL A 70 -11.59 1.65 13.83
CA VAL A 70 -10.20 1.91 13.43
C VAL A 70 -9.41 2.32 14.67
N ASP A 71 -8.77 1.36 15.33
CA ASP A 71 -7.90 1.59 16.47
C ASP A 71 -6.43 1.44 16.05
N PHE A 72 -5.52 1.96 16.88
CA PHE A 72 -4.10 1.66 16.73
C PHE A 72 -3.87 0.15 16.90
N GLY A 73 -3.43 -0.51 15.82
CA GLY A 73 -3.21 -1.97 15.81
C GLY A 73 -4.28 -2.77 15.07
N THR A 74 -5.32 -2.14 14.50
CA THR A 74 -6.28 -2.86 13.65
C THR A 74 -5.58 -3.45 12.43
N ARG A 75 -5.89 -4.72 12.13
CA ARG A 75 -5.30 -5.47 11.02
C ARG A 75 -5.71 -4.87 9.67
N LEU A 76 -4.77 -4.83 8.74
CA LEU A 76 -5.05 -4.51 7.34
C LEU A 76 -5.78 -5.70 6.70
N ALA A 77 -6.75 -5.38 5.83
CA ALA A 77 -7.46 -6.37 5.03
C ALA A 77 -7.82 -5.78 3.66
N ALA A 78 -8.08 -6.65 2.69
CA ALA A 78 -8.62 -6.25 1.41
C ALA A 78 -10.02 -5.65 1.61
N SER A 79 -10.30 -4.60 0.85
CA SER A 79 -11.63 -4.00 0.77
C SER A 79 -12.11 -4.00 -0.67
N ASP A 80 -13.39 -4.26 -0.88
CA ASP A 80 -14.02 -4.14 -2.20
C ASP A 80 -14.25 -2.67 -2.58
N PHE A 81 -14.15 -1.75 -1.62
CA PHE A 81 -14.34 -0.32 -1.80
C PHE A 81 -13.01 0.45 -1.65
N PRO A 82 -12.82 1.57 -2.36
CA PRO A 82 -11.63 2.40 -2.20
C PRO A 82 -11.52 2.92 -0.76
N VAL A 83 -10.35 2.70 -0.14
CA VAL A 83 -10.02 3.26 1.17
C VAL A 83 -8.96 4.33 0.98
N GLN A 84 -9.21 5.51 1.55
CA GLN A 84 -8.33 6.67 1.42
C GLN A 84 -7.31 6.73 2.57
N TRP A 85 -6.05 6.85 2.19
CA TRP A 85 -4.90 6.86 3.06
C TRP A 85 -4.12 8.16 2.95
N ASP A 86 -3.68 8.64 4.10
CA ASP A 86 -2.57 9.58 4.18
C ASP A 86 -1.27 8.79 4.38
N ILE A 87 -0.29 9.09 3.53
CA ILE A 87 1.01 8.42 3.55
C ILE A 87 1.94 9.28 4.37
N VAL A 88 2.34 8.78 5.54
CA VAL A 88 3.31 9.46 6.39
C VAL A 88 4.71 8.92 6.05
N PRO A 89 5.59 9.74 5.44
CA PRO A 89 6.98 9.34 5.26
C PRO A 89 7.66 9.21 6.61
N GLU A 90 8.60 8.28 6.72
CA GLU A 90 9.51 8.26 7.87
C GLU A 90 10.52 9.40 7.68
N GLU A 91 10.64 10.30 8.67
CA GLU A 91 11.43 11.56 8.57
C GLU A 91 12.90 11.36 8.14
N ARG A 92 13.42 10.14 8.25
CA ARG A 92 14.80 9.77 7.87
C ARG A 92 14.92 9.12 6.50
N ASP A 93 13.80 8.72 5.89
CA ASP A 93 13.76 8.07 4.59
C ASP A 93 12.73 8.76 3.69
N ILE A 94 13.02 10.01 3.32
CA ILE A 94 12.25 10.79 2.33
C ILE A 94 12.35 10.23 0.91
N SER A 95 12.95 9.05 0.74
CA SER A 95 12.98 8.32 -0.53
C SER A 95 11.62 7.66 -0.83
N ILE A 96 10.55 8.45 -0.77
CA ILE A 96 9.29 8.12 -1.46
C ILE A 96 9.55 8.03 -2.97
N TYR A 97 10.66 8.62 -3.44
CA TYR A 97 10.94 8.88 -4.86
C TYR A 97 12.39 8.64 -5.26
N ARG A 98 12.72 7.42 -5.67
CA ARG A 98 13.61 7.11 -6.81
C ARG A 98 13.70 5.58 -6.99
N SER A 99 13.69 5.06 -8.22
CA SER A 99 14.59 5.52 -9.27
C SER A 99 13.92 5.84 -10.62
N GLY A 100 14.40 6.93 -11.20
CA GLY A 100 14.16 7.33 -12.60
C GLY A 100 15.06 6.59 -13.59
N ASP A 101 15.50 5.37 -13.27
CA ASP A 101 16.36 4.53 -14.11
C ASP A 101 15.65 3.22 -14.50
N GLY A 102 14.41 3.32 -14.99
CA GLY A 102 13.85 2.26 -15.83
C GLY A 102 13.61 0.87 -15.20
N GLY A 103 13.47 0.73 -13.87
CA GLY A 103 13.24 -0.64 -13.34
C GLY A 103 12.49 -0.83 -12.03
N ARG A 104 12.53 0.09 -11.05
CA ARG A 104 12.06 -0.23 -9.68
C ARG A 104 11.04 0.77 -9.14
N GLN A 105 9.77 0.41 -9.25
CA GLN A 105 8.63 1.15 -8.69
C GLN A 105 8.42 0.74 -7.22
N ILE A 106 8.95 1.53 -6.28
CA ILE A 106 8.94 1.24 -4.84
C ILE A 106 8.36 2.44 -4.08
N ILE A 107 7.45 2.19 -3.15
CA ILE A 107 6.98 3.17 -2.17
C ILE A 107 7.48 2.72 -0.81
N ARG A 108 8.29 3.53 -0.12
CA ARG A 108 8.77 3.26 1.23
C ARG A 108 7.88 4.01 2.22
N ILE A 109 7.34 3.30 3.22
CA ILE A 109 6.46 3.89 4.23
C ILE A 109 6.93 3.53 5.64
N GLY A 110 6.82 4.49 6.55
CA GLY A 110 6.97 4.28 7.99
C GLY A 110 5.65 3.88 8.65
N ALA A 111 4.55 4.50 8.21
CA ALA A 111 3.19 4.20 8.66
C ALA A 111 2.15 4.59 7.60
N LEU A 112 0.98 3.94 7.65
CA LEU A 112 -0.23 4.35 6.93
C LEU A 112 -1.25 4.85 7.93
N LYS A 113 -1.85 6.01 7.68
CA LYS A 113 -2.95 6.53 8.48
C LYS A 113 -4.21 6.53 7.63
N LYS A 114 -5.24 5.79 8.05
CA LYS A 114 -6.54 5.84 7.38
C LYS A 114 -7.15 7.21 7.61
N CYS A 115 -7.57 7.86 6.53
CA CYS A 115 -8.24 9.15 6.61
C CYS A 115 -9.76 8.99 6.54
N LYS A 116 -10.28 8.22 5.57
CA LYS A 116 -11.72 8.01 5.35
C LYS A 116 -12.02 6.69 4.65
N SER A 117 -13.20 6.12 4.92
CA SER A 117 -13.86 5.17 4.02
C SER A 117 -14.89 5.96 3.22
N ILE A 118 -14.94 5.75 1.90
CA ILE A 118 -15.91 6.37 0.99
C ILE A 118 -17.21 5.58 1.02
#